data_AF-A0A0G1DWI4-F1
#
_entry.id   AF-A0A0G1DWI4-F1
#
_cell.length_a   1.000
_cell.length_b   1.000
_cell.length_c   1.000
_cell.angle_alpha   90.00
_cell.angle_beta   90.00
_cell.angle_gamma   90.00
#
_symmetry.space_group_name_H-M   'P 1'
#
loop_
_entity.id
_entity.type
_entity.pdbx_description
1 polymer ?
#
loop_
_entity_poly.entity_id
_entity_poly.type
_entity_poly.pdbx_seq_one_letter_code
_entity_poly.pdbx_strand_id
1 'polypeptide(L)'
;MDKSFKLTIFIAILFSAQFFIGLFWFHAAQAKIGFTIFPAKLSLEVNKGSEYNGVIRLTNDGDDKTMVLADVQDILPTSGSSGYSYLPKAPGITTLVDWIEVSRKPFELKAHQTREIPFTIKVPADASAGSRFAVIFVATGSLGGGGQLNVSARTGTVVLLTVPGDFRQTGEILNFRAPEFIWKRNPITFKFDFQNTGTVYFEPKGTIVVTNIFGKKIVNIEVAGNVVLPTGMRTLEAVWPKPSWLLGIYKTHLAISVTGKGDVATKDAVFYALPFYPSLGALGILIILIIAGWYVKKNFQFTIIKKE
;
A
#
# COMPACT_ATOMS: atom_id res chain seq x y z
N MET A 1 58.90 -17.66 -28.84
CA MET A 1 57.43 -17.74 -28.90
C MET A 1 56.91 -16.40 -29.38
N ASP A 2 56.40 -16.37 -30.62
CA ASP A 2 56.06 -15.14 -31.35
C ASP A 2 54.95 -14.34 -30.64
N LYS A 3 55.00 -13.01 -30.72
CA LYS A 3 54.02 -12.10 -30.10
C LYS A 3 52.61 -12.36 -30.62
N SER A 4 52.49 -12.80 -31.88
CA SER A 4 51.26 -13.25 -32.51
C SER A 4 50.63 -14.45 -31.78
N PHE A 5 51.43 -15.44 -31.40
CA PHE A 5 51.00 -16.67 -30.73
C PHE A 5 50.47 -16.42 -29.31
N LYS A 6 51.09 -15.48 -28.56
CA LYS A 6 50.62 -15.07 -27.22
C LYS A 6 49.29 -14.32 -27.29
N LEU A 7 49.05 -13.54 -28.34
CA LEU A 7 47.81 -12.79 -28.53
C LEU A 7 46.63 -13.71 -28.86
N THR A 8 46.85 -14.73 -29.70
CA THR A 8 45.80 -15.71 -30.05
C THR A 8 45.36 -16.55 -28.85
N ILE A 9 46.30 -16.95 -27.98
CA ILE A 9 45.99 -17.67 -26.73
C ILE A 9 45.22 -16.77 -25.76
N PHE A 10 45.59 -15.49 -25.64
CA PHE A 10 44.89 -14.55 -24.77
C PHE A 10 43.44 -14.29 -25.23
N ILE A 11 43.22 -14.15 -26.54
CA ILE A 11 41.88 -13.98 -27.12
C ILE A 11 41.04 -15.24 -26.94
N ALA A 12 41.63 -16.43 -27.12
CA ALA A 12 40.94 -17.70 -26.89
C ALA A 12 40.55 -17.92 -25.42
N ILE A 13 41.38 -17.48 -24.46
CA ILE A 13 41.06 -17.51 -23.02
C ILE A 13 39.97 -16.49 -22.67
N LEU A 14 39.95 -15.32 -23.31
CA LEU A 14 38.89 -14.33 -23.11
C LEU A 14 37.54 -14.80 -23.67
N PHE A 15 37.54 -15.45 -24.85
CA PHE A 15 36.34 -16.05 -25.43
C PHE A 15 35.84 -17.25 -24.62
N SER A 16 36.73 -18.10 -24.10
CA SER A 16 36.32 -19.22 -23.24
C SER A 16 35.82 -18.76 -21.87
N ALA A 17 36.38 -17.69 -21.31
CA ALA A 17 35.88 -17.06 -20.08
C ALA A 17 34.50 -16.42 -20.29
N GLN A 18 34.22 -15.80 -21.44
CA GLN A 18 32.88 -15.30 -21.75
C GLN A 18 31.87 -16.43 -22.00
N PHE A 19 32.31 -17.57 -22.57
CA PHE A 19 31.47 -18.75 -22.75
C PHE A 19 31.13 -19.43 -21.40
N PHE A 20 32.06 -19.42 -20.43
CA PHE A 20 31.81 -19.94 -19.07
C PHE A 20 30.91 -19.02 -18.23
N ILE A 21 30.95 -17.70 -18.42
CA ILE A 21 30.06 -16.75 -17.73
C ILE A 21 28.62 -16.81 -18.31
N GLY A 22 28.46 -17.19 -19.59
CA GLY A 22 27.15 -17.38 -20.23
C GLY A 22 26.37 -18.60 -19.71
N LEU A 23 27.06 -19.65 -19.23
CA LEU A 23 26.43 -20.88 -18.73
C LEU A 23 25.81 -20.77 -17.32
N PHE A 24 26.11 -19.70 -16.58
CA PHE A 24 25.53 -19.46 -15.24
C PHE A 24 24.25 -18.61 -15.24
N TRP A 25 23.72 -18.25 -16.41
CA TRP A 25 22.42 -17.59 -16.54
C TRP A 25 21.26 -18.58 -16.71
N PHE A 26 21.34 -19.77 -16.12
CA PHE A 26 20.14 -20.50 -15.79
C PHE A 26 19.42 -19.74 -14.67
N HIS A 27 18.53 -18.84 -15.06
CA HIS A 27 17.48 -18.40 -14.16
C HIS A 27 16.71 -19.68 -13.77
N ALA A 28 16.86 -20.12 -12.53
CA ALA A 28 15.92 -21.06 -11.97
C ALA A 28 14.54 -20.42 -12.14
N ALA A 29 13.71 -21.00 -13.01
CA ALA A 29 12.31 -20.65 -13.08
C ALA A 29 11.74 -21.04 -11.71
N GLN A 30 11.64 -20.07 -10.80
CA GLN A 30 10.90 -20.28 -9.59
C GLN A 30 9.46 -20.54 -10.02
N ALA A 31 8.96 -21.74 -9.73
CA ALA A 31 7.55 -22.06 -9.92
C ALA A 31 6.74 -20.94 -9.28
N LYS A 32 5.89 -20.28 -10.08
CA LYS A 32 4.99 -19.27 -9.57
C LYS A 32 3.91 -19.97 -8.77
N ILE A 33 4.13 -20.14 -7.47
CA ILE A 33 3.04 -20.50 -6.56
C ILE A 33 2.26 -19.21 -6.32
N GLY A 34 1.27 -18.96 -7.18
CA GLY A 34 0.35 -17.84 -7.07
C GLY A 34 -1.07 -18.35 -6.94
N PHE A 35 -1.83 -17.80 -6.01
CA PHE A 35 -3.27 -18.01 -5.93
C PHE A 35 -3.97 -16.67 -6.03
N THR A 36 -4.91 -16.58 -6.95
CA THR A 36 -5.77 -15.40 -7.09
C THR A 36 -7.12 -15.71 -6.44
N ILE A 37 -7.52 -14.86 -5.49
CA ILE A 37 -8.82 -14.94 -4.83
C ILE A 37 -9.67 -13.72 -5.21
N PHE A 38 -10.95 -13.95 -5.48
CA PHE A 38 -11.91 -12.88 -5.74
C PHE A 38 -13.27 -13.18 -5.08
N PRO A 39 -13.90 -12.19 -4.42
CA PRO A 39 -13.37 -10.86 -4.13
C PRO A 39 -12.34 -10.90 -2.99
N ALA A 40 -11.38 -9.97 -2.98
CA ALA A 40 -10.44 -9.82 -1.85
C ALA A 40 -11.11 -9.16 -0.62
N LYS A 41 -12.09 -8.29 -0.85
CA LYS A 41 -12.89 -7.60 0.17
C LYS A 41 -14.37 -7.69 -0.20
N LEU A 42 -15.19 -8.07 0.75
CA LEU A 42 -16.64 -8.11 0.65
C LEU A 42 -17.24 -7.22 1.74
N SER A 43 -17.97 -6.19 1.33
CA SER A 43 -18.66 -5.26 2.23
C SER A 43 -20.16 -5.43 2.05
N LEU A 44 -20.85 -5.81 3.11
CA LEU A 44 -22.25 -6.20 3.09
C LEU A 44 -23.02 -5.44 4.15
N GLU A 45 -24.26 -5.10 3.83
CA GLU A 45 -25.26 -4.69 4.79
C GLU A 45 -26.37 -5.76 4.78
N VAL A 46 -26.59 -6.42 5.91
CA VAL A 46 -27.53 -7.55 6.00
C VAL A 46 -28.44 -7.37 7.21
N ASN A 47 -29.75 -7.44 6.96
CA ASN A 47 -30.77 -7.28 7.99
C ASN A 47 -30.74 -8.44 9.00
N LYS A 48 -31.24 -8.18 10.20
CA LYS A 48 -31.44 -9.19 11.23
C LYS A 48 -32.36 -10.31 10.73
N GLY A 49 -32.06 -11.56 11.09
CA GLY A 49 -32.83 -12.73 10.68
C GLY A 49 -32.73 -13.07 9.17
N SER A 50 -31.93 -12.34 8.41
CA SER A 50 -31.73 -12.58 6.97
C SER A 50 -30.46 -13.39 6.72
N GLU A 51 -30.37 -13.94 5.51
CA GLU A 51 -29.18 -14.63 5.04
C GLU A 51 -28.62 -13.98 3.77
N TYR A 52 -27.32 -14.14 3.58
CA TYR A 52 -26.61 -13.76 2.37
C TYR A 52 -25.87 -14.98 1.80
N ASN A 53 -26.12 -15.30 0.54
CA ASN A 53 -25.43 -16.37 -0.16
C ASN A 53 -24.41 -15.75 -1.12
N GLY A 54 -23.15 -16.19 -1.03
CA GLY A 54 -22.05 -15.65 -1.81
C GLY A 54 -21.12 -16.74 -2.33
N VAL A 55 -20.21 -16.32 -3.20
CA VAL A 55 -19.21 -17.21 -3.82
C VAL A 55 -17.84 -16.55 -3.79
N ILE A 56 -16.83 -17.31 -3.37
CA ILE A 56 -15.41 -16.96 -3.52
C ILE A 56 -14.86 -17.72 -4.72
N ARG A 57 -14.25 -17.00 -5.66
CA ARG A 57 -13.53 -17.58 -6.79
C ARG A 57 -12.06 -17.70 -6.41
N LEU A 58 -11.55 -18.92 -6.47
CA LEU A 58 -10.15 -19.24 -6.24
C LEU A 58 -9.54 -19.77 -7.53
N THR A 59 -8.46 -19.15 -7.98
CA THR A 59 -7.69 -19.57 -9.15
C THR A 59 -6.30 -20.01 -8.72
N ASN A 60 -5.88 -21.18 -9.17
CA ASN A 60 -4.50 -21.62 -9.05
C ASN A 60 -3.69 -21.06 -10.23
N ASP A 61 -2.86 -20.05 -10.00
CA ASP A 61 -2.03 -19.46 -11.06
C ASP A 61 -0.73 -20.25 -11.28
N GLY A 62 -0.47 -21.27 -10.47
CA GLY A 62 0.67 -22.15 -10.60
C GLY A 62 0.46 -23.29 -11.60
N ASP A 63 1.57 -23.94 -11.93
CA ASP A 63 1.66 -25.01 -12.92
C ASP A 63 1.37 -26.41 -12.33
N ASP A 64 1.31 -26.50 -11.00
CA ASP A 64 1.07 -27.75 -10.27
C ASP A 64 -0.33 -27.77 -9.63
N LYS A 65 -0.89 -28.97 -9.47
CA LYS A 65 -2.12 -29.16 -8.67
C LYS A 65 -1.84 -29.01 -7.18
N THR A 66 -2.82 -28.51 -6.42
CA THR A 66 -2.71 -28.31 -4.97
C THR A 66 -3.96 -28.78 -4.23
N MET A 67 -3.80 -29.08 -2.95
CA MET A 67 -4.93 -29.32 -2.05
C MET A 67 -5.32 -28.01 -1.36
N VAL A 68 -6.62 -27.75 -1.34
CA VAL A 68 -7.21 -26.51 -0.83
C VAL A 68 -8.12 -26.82 0.34
N LEU A 69 -8.04 -26.01 1.39
CA LEU A 69 -8.91 -26.05 2.55
C LEU A 69 -9.37 -24.64 2.93
N ALA A 70 -10.69 -24.44 3.06
CA ALA A 70 -11.25 -23.21 3.56
C ALA A 70 -11.37 -23.22 5.09
N ASP A 71 -11.11 -22.08 5.72
CA ASP A 71 -11.32 -21.83 7.15
C ASP A 71 -11.82 -20.40 7.36
N VAL A 72 -12.54 -20.16 8.45
CA VAL A 72 -13.06 -18.82 8.78
C VAL A 72 -12.46 -18.40 10.11
N GLN A 73 -11.94 -17.17 10.15
CA GLN A 73 -11.33 -16.59 11.35
C GLN A 73 -11.82 -15.16 11.53
N ASP A 74 -12.05 -14.75 12.77
CA ASP A 74 -12.38 -13.37 13.09
C ASP A 74 -11.14 -12.48 12.98
N ILE A 75 -11.37 -11.19 12.71
CA ILE A 75 -10.33 -10.18 12.61
C ILE A 75 -10.42 -9.26 13.81
N LEU A 76 -9.30 -9.07 14.50
CA LEU A 76 -9.18 -8.05 15.54
C LEU A 76 -8.04 -7.09 15.21
N PRO A 77 -8.21 -5.78 15.45
CA PRO A 77 -7.09 -4.85 15.40
C PRO A 77 -6.10 -5.20 16.52
N THR A 78 -4.81 -5.16 16.21
CA THR A 78 -3.75 -5.31 17.21
C THR A 78 -3.54 -3.96 17.91
N SER A 79 -3.74 -3.93 19.22
CA SER A 79 -3.66 -2.72 20.06
C SER A 79 -2.42 -1.88 19.76
N GLY A 80 -2.62 -0.57 19.53
CA GLY A 80 -1.53 0.39 19.30
C GLY A 80 -0.82 0.26 17.96
N SER A 81 -1.30 -0.58 17.03
CA SER A 81 -0.68 -0.76 15.71
C SER A 81 -1.73 -0.76 14.59
N SER A 82 -1.26 -0.69 13.34
CA SER A 82 -2.07 -0.91 12.14
C SER A 82 -2.29 -2.39 11.80
N GLY A 83 -1.77 -3.30 12.64
CA GLY A 83 -1.84 -4.74 12.43
C GLY A 83 -3.20 -5.34 12.75
N TYR A 84 -3.41 -6.56 12.25
CA TYR A 84 -4.56 -7.38 12.58
C TYR A 84 -4.11 -8.73 13.13
N SER A 85 -4.86 -9.24 14.10
CA SER A 85 -4.76 -10.60 14.60
C SER A 85 -5.95 -11.41 14.10
N TYR A 86 -5.70 -12.67 13.73
CA TYR A 86 -6.71 -13.60 13.28
C TYR A 86 -6.91 -14.68 14.33
N LEU A 87 -8.15 -14.90 14.74
CA LEU A 87 -8.51 -15.88 15.75
C LEU A 87 -9.60 -16.79 15.21
N PRO A 88 -9.62 -18.09 15.58
CA PRO A 88 -10.76 -18.95 15.25
C PRO A 88 -12.09 -18.37 15.70
N LYS A 89 -12.10 -17.68 16.84
CA LYS A 89 -13.23 -16.89 17.34
C LYS A 89 -12.71 -15.75 18.21
N ALA A 90 -13.12 -14.53 17.90
CA ALA A 90 -12.82 -13.36 18.71
C ALA A 90 -13.81 -13.25 19.89
N PRO A 91 -13.35 -12.80 21.07
CA PRO A 91 -14.26 -12.41 22.14
C PRO A 91 -15.03 -11.13 21.77
N GLY A 92 -16.27 -11.01 22.25
CA GLY A 92 -17.08 -9.80 22.12
C GLY A 92 -18.10 -9.81 20.97
N ILE A 93 -18.65 -8.62 20.67
CA ILE A 93 -19.82 -8.47 19.78
C ILE A 93 -19.46 -8.30 18.29
N THR A 94 -18.18 -8.25 17.94
CA THR A 94 -17.69 -8.05 16.56
C THR A 94 -17.41 -9.35 15.82
N THR A 95 -17.57 -10.50 16.48
CA THR A 95 -17.40 -11.83 15.87
C THR A 95 -18.39 -12.07 14.74
N LEU A 96 -17.91 -12.65 13.65
CA LEU A 96 -18.70 -13.04 12.48
C LEU A 96 -18.56 -14.54 12.15
N VAL A 97 -17.53 -15.22 12.65
CA VAL A 97 -17.25 -16.63 12.32
C VAL A 97 -18.45 -17.54 12.50
N ASP A 98 -19.20 -17.42 13.60
CA ASP A 98 -20.36 -18.28 13.89
C ASP A 98 -21.49 -18.11 12.86
N TRP A 99 -21.51 -17.00 12.12
CA TRP A 99 -22.56 -16.69 11.15
C TRP A 99 -22.20 -17.17 9.75
N ILE A 100 -20.92 -17.48 9.49
CA ILE A 100 -20.43 -17.89 8.17
C ILE A 100 -20.37 -19.41 8.07
N GLU A 101 -21.12 -19.95 7.13
CA GLU A 101 -21.08 -21.35 6.73
C GLU A 101 -20.28 -21.48 5.42
N VAL A 102 -19.21 -22.27 5.44
CA VAL A 102 -18.40 -22.61 4.26
C VAL A 102 -17.96 -24.07 4.35
N SER A 103 -17.86 -24.75 3.20
CA SER A 103 -17.37 -26.14 3.17
C SER A 103 -15.92 -26.23 3.62
N ARG A 104 -15.68 -26.89 4.74
CA ARG A 104 -14.34 -27.20 5.29
C ARG A 104 -13.77 -28.53 4.79
N LYS A 105 -14.32 -29.08 3.70
CA LYS A 105 -13.82 -30.32 3.10
C LYS A 105 -12.65 -29.99 2.17
N PRO A 106 -11.46 -30.61 2.35
CA PRO A 106 -10.36 -30.42 1.42
C PRO A 106 -10.75 -30.82 0.01
N PHE A 107 -10.27 -30.10 -0.99
CA PHE A 107 -10.45 -30.44 -2.39
C PHE A 107 -9.20 -30.18 -3.21
N GLU A 108 -9.02 -30.93 -4.30
CA GLU A 108 -7.93 -30.71 -5.25
C GLU A 108 -8.31 -29.58 -6.22
N LEU A 109 -7.36 -28.68 -6.47
CA LEU A 109 -7.44 -27.63 -7.47
C LEU A 109 -6.29 -27.81 -8.47
N LYS A 110 -6.62 -28.06 -9.73
CA LYS A 110 -5.63 -28.29 -10.80
C LYS A 110 -4.90 -26.99 -11.16
N ALA A 111 -3.78 -27.12 -11.86
CA ALA A 111 -3.06 -25.99 -12.45
C ALA A 111 -4.00 -25.15 -13.32
N HIS A 112 -3.92 -23.82 -13.20
CA HIS A 112 -4.75 -22.84 -13.92
C HIS A 112 -6.27 -22.99 -13.77
N GLN A 113 -6.72 -23.84 -12.84
CA GLN A 113 -8.14 -24.04 -12.60
C GLN A 113 -8.69 -22.95 -11.68
N THR A 114 -9.83 -22.39 -12.06
CA THR A 114 -10.67 -21.61 -11.15
C THR A 114 -11.77 -22.49 -10.57
N ARG A 115 -12.00 -22.39 -9.26
CA ARG A 115 -13.13 -23.04 -8.59
C ARG A 115 -13.89 -22.04 -7.72
N GLU A 116 -15.20 -22.23 -7.69
CA GLU A 116 -16.12 -21.49 -6.84
C GLU A 116 -16.30 -22.19 -5.50
N ILE A 117 -16.15 -21.42 -4.42
CA ILE A 117 -16.34 -21.84 -3.04
C ILE A 117 -17.58 -21.09 -2.52
N PRO A 118 -18.76 -21.73 -2.51
CA PRO A 118 -19.95 -21.09 -1.98
C PRO A 118 -19.85 -20.95 -0.46
N PHE A 119 -20.42 -19.87 0.06
CA PHE A 119 -20.58 -19.63 1.48
C PHE A 119 -21.91 -18.94 1.75
N THR A 120 -22.41 -19.10 2.97
CA THR A 120 -23.64 -18.46 3.44
C THR A 120 -23.34 -17.69 4.73
N ILE A 121 -23.91 -16.50 4.87
CA ILE A 121 -23.88 -15.74 6.11
C ILE A 121 -25.29 -15.66 6.67
N LYS A 122 -25.53 -16.23 7.87
CA LYS A 122 -26.83 -16.22 8.54
C LYS A 122 -26.79 -15.24 9.70
N VAL A 123 -27.50 -14.12 9.56
CA VAL A 123 -27.59 -13.10 10.61
C VAL A 123 -28.71 -13.48 11.58
N PRO A 124 -28.42 -13.69 12.88
CA PRO A 124 -29.46 -13.96 13.89
C PRO A 124 -30.51 -12.86 13.96
N ALA A 125 -31.74 -13.21 14.35
CA ALA A 125 -32.83 -12.25 14.52
C ALA A 125 -32.59 -11.26 15.68
N ASP A 126 -31.86 -11.70 16.70
CA ASP A 126 -31.45 -10.93 17.89
C ASP A 126 -30.10 -10.24 17.73
N ALA A 127 -29.52 -10.24 16.52
CA ALA A 127 -28.24 -9.60 16.25
C ALA A 127 -28.21 -8.12 16.68
N SER A 128 -27.12 -7.74 17.36
CA SER A 128 -26.83 -6.34 17.64
C SER A 128 -26.52 -5.57 16.35
N ALA A 129 -26.96 -4.32 16.26
CA ALA A 129 -26.55 -3.43 15.18
C ALA A 129 -25.04 -3.15 15.25
N GLY A 130 -24.44 -2.82 14.11
CA GLY A 130 -23.01 -2.53 14.00
C GLY A 130 -22.26 -3.48 13.07
N SER A 131 -20.94 -3.37 13.04
CA SER A 131 -20.11 -4.12 12.10
C SER A 131 -19.42 -5.32 12.75
N ARG A 132 -19.32 -6.40 11.98
CA ARG A 132 -18.69 -7.66 12.33
C ARG A 132 -17.71 -8.08 11.24
N PHE A 133 -16.64 -8.76 11.62
CA PHE A 133 -15.48 -8.96 10.75
C PHE A 133 -14.93 -10.36 10.82
N ALA A 134 -14.77 -10.99 9.66
CA ALA A 134 -14.04 -12.24 9.52
C ALA A 134 -13.26 -12.26 8.20
N VAL A 135 -12.29 -13.16 8.11
CA VAL A 135 -11.70 -13.58 6.85
C VAL A 135 -12.13 -15.00 6.57
N ILE A 136 -12.63 -15.24 5.36
CA ILE A 136 -12.73 -16.59 4.81
C ILE A 136 -11.38 -16.88 4.16
N PHE A 137 -10.53 -17.59 4.90
CA PHE A 137 -9.22 -18.02 4.43
C PHE A 137 -9.35 -19.27 3.57
N VAL A 138 -8.46 -19.33 2.60
CA VAL A 138 -8.19 -20.48 1.76
C VAL A 138 -6.71 -20.81 1.94
N ALA A 139 -6.45 -21.93 2.60
CA ALA A 139 -5.12 -22.50 2.72
C ALA A 139 -4.89 -23.48 1.59
N THR A 140 -3.70 -23.45 1.00
CA THR A 140 -3.26 -24.38 -0.03
C THR A 140 -2.05 -25.14 0.45
N GLY A 141 -1.86 -26.38 0.00
CA GLY A 141 -0.78 -27.21 0.50
C GLY A 141 -0.74 -28.60 -0.09
N SER A 142 0.11 -29.43 0.51
CA SER A 142 0.14 -30.88 0.27
C SER A 142 -0.50 -31.60 1.45
N LEU A 143 -1.17 -32.73 1.20
CA LEU A 143 -1.64 -33.59 2.29
C LEU A 143 -0.42 -34.34 2.86
N GLY A 144 -0.17 -34.16 4.15
CA GLY A 144 0.76 -34.97 4.92
C GLY A 144 0.16 -36.33 5.29
N GLY A 145 0.98 -37.19 5.90
CA GLY A 145 0.50 -38.44 6.50
C GLY A 145 -0.57 -38.16 7.56
N GLY A 146 -1.70 -38.88 7.50
CA GLY A 146 -2.84 -38.68 8.41
C GLY A 146 -3.91 -37.68 7.95
N GLY A 147 -3.81 -37.14 6.73
CA GLY A 147 -4.85 -36.26 6.16
C GLY A 147 -4.77 -34.80 6.59
N GLN A 148 -3.69 -34.40 7.28
CA GLN A 148 -3.44 -33.02 7.66
C GLN A 148 -2.78 -32.26 6.51
N LEU A 149 -3.24 -31.03 6.25
CA LEU A 149 -2.71 -30.18 5.18
C LEU A 149 -1.44 -29.45 5.65
N ASN A 150 -0.32 -29.67 4.96
CA ASN A 150 0.90 -28.88 5.10
C ASN A 150 0.76 -27.59 4.29
N VAL A 151 0.49 -26.48 4.98
CA VAL A 151 0.16 -25.19 4.33
C VAL A 151 1.39 -24.59 3.66
N SER A 152 1.31 -24.38 2.34
CA SER A 152 2.33 -23.69 1.54
C SER A 152 2.00 -22.22 1.32
N ALA A 153 0.71 -21.89 1.20
CA ALA A 153 0.23 -20.52 1.05
C ALA A 153 -1.16 -20.35 1.67
N ARG A 154 -1.51 -19.12 2.02
CA ARG A 154 -2.83 -18.75 2.55
C ARG A 154 -3.25 -17.42 1.96
N THR A 155 -4.45 -17.39 1.38
CA THR A 155 -5.11 -16.16 0.90
C THR A 155 -6.52 -16.09 1.49
N GLY A 156 -7.21 -14.96 1.41
CA GLY A 156 -8.53 -14.87 2.02
C GLY A 156 -9.35 -13.68 1.56
N THR A 157 -10.66 -13.82 1.68
CA THR A 157 -11.64 -12.75 1.47
C THR A 157 -11.97 -12.11 2.80
N VAL A 158 -11.67 -10.83 2.95
CA VAL A 158 -12.09 -10.04 4.12
C VAL A 158 -13.58 -9.74 4.01
N VAL A 159 -14.37 -10.18 4.98
CA VAL A 159 -15.81 -9.93 5.07
C VAL A 159 -16.06 -8.85 6.12
N LEU A 160 -16.67 -7.75 5.68
CA LEU A 160 -17.13 -6.64 6.51
C LEU A 160 -18.65 -6.63 6.45
N LEU A 161 -19.30 -7.20 7.47
CA LEU A 161 -20.76 -7.24 7.54
C LEU A 161 -21.25 -6.15 8.49
N THR A 162 -22.22 -5.36 8.06
CA THR A 162 -22.92 -4.39 8.90
C THR A 162 -24.37 -4.82 9.07
N VAL A 163 -24.82 -4.90 10.33
CA VAL A 163 -26.23 -5.09 10.67
C VAL A 163 -26.84 -3.69 10.89
N PRO A 164 -27.87 -3.29 10.12
CA PRO A 164 -28.54 -2.01 10.29
C PRO A 164 -29.13 -1.81 11.70
N GLY A 165 -29.20 -0.54 12.10
CA GLY A 165 -29.79 -0.11 13.38
C GLY A 165 -28.97 1.01 14.01
N ASP A 166 -29.05 1.13 15.33
CA ASP A 166 -28.34 2.18 16.06
C ASP A 166 -26.86 1.84 16.23
N PHE A 167 -26.01 2.61 15.55
CA PHE A 167 -24.56 2.49 15.68
C PHE A 167 -23.88 3.86 15.70
N ARG A 168 -22.69 3.91 16.29
CA ARG A 168 -21.84 5.11 16.31
C ARG A 168 -20.76 4.98 15.25
N GLN A 169 -20.73 5.91 14.31
CA GLN A 169 -19.67 6.01 13.31
C GLN A 169 -18.85 7.29 13.58
N THR A 170 -17.78 7.14 14.36
CA THR A 170 -16.90 8.24 14.78
C THR A 170 -15.44 7.82 14.72
N GLY A 171 -14.54 8.76 14.50
CA GLY A 171 -13.10 8.54 14.57
C GLY A 171 -12.33 9.81 14.90
N GLU A 172 -11.02 9.67 15.06
CA GLU A 172 -10.13 10.76 15.44
C GLU A 172 -8.81 10.68 14.65
N ILE A 173 -8.25 11.86 14.34
CA ILE A 173 -6.91 11.99 13.78
C ILE A 173 -5.92 12.25 14.92
N LEU A 174 -5.00 11.31 15.14
CA LEU A 174 -4.01 11.44 16.23
C LEU A 174 -2.76 12.18 15.75
N ASN A 175 -2.01 11.56 14.85
CA ASN A 175 -0.74 12.10 14.34
C ASN A 175 -0.87 12.39 12.85
N PHE A 176 -0.52 13.61 12.41
CA PHE A 176 -0.34 13.92 10.99
C PHE A 176 1.14 14.25 10.74
N ARG A 177 1.74 13.54 9.78
CA ARG A 177 3.17 13.59 9.47
C ARG A 177 3.36 13.88 7.99
N ALA A 178 3.91 15.06 7.71
CA ALA A 178 4.52 15.37 6.42
C ALA A 178 6.01 14.97 6.45
N PRO A 179 6.64 14.69 5.29
CA PRO A 179 8.09 14.55 5.23
C PRO A 179 8.78 15.82 5.72
N GLU A 180 9.86 15.72 6.48
CA GLU A 180 10.52 16.91 7.02
C GLU A 180 11.17 17.76 5.92
N PHE A 181 11.85 17.10 4.97
CA PHE A 181 12.65 17.77 3.95
C PHE A 181 12.59 17.07 2.58
N ILE A 182 12.33 17.83 1.52
CA ILE A 182 12.21 17.36 0.13
C ILE A 182 13.26 18.03 -0.76
N TRP A 183 14.08 17.22 -1.44
CA TRP A 183 15.17 17.71 -2.30
C TRP A 183 15.20 17.11 -3.70
N LYS A 184 14.33 16.12 -3.95
CA LYS A 184 14.17 15.40 -5.22
C LYS A 184 12.72 15.45 -5.67
N ARG A 185 12.50 15.22 -6.96
CA ARG A 185 11.17 15.08 -7.56
C ARG A 185 10.63 13.65 -7.46
N ASN A 186 10.71 13.07 -6.26
CA ASN A 186 10.16 11.75 -5.98
C ASN A 186 8.72 11.89 -5.45
N PRO A 187 7.91 10.83 -5.51
CA PRO A 187 6.62 10.80 -4.82
C PRO A 187 6.76 11.23 -3.35
N ILE A 188 5.90 12.16 -2.91
CA ILE A 188 5.88 12.66 -1.53
C ILE A 188 4.75 11.96 -0.79
N THR A 189 5.09 11.21 0.26
CA THR A 189 4.11 10.47 1.06
C THR A 189 3.79 11.22 2.35
N PHE A 190 2.52 11.52 2.55
CA PHE A 190 1.99 12.03 3.81
C PHE A 190 1.36 10.89 4.59
N LYS A 191 1.57 10.85 5.91
CA LYS A 191 1.02 9.80 6.77
C LYS A 191 0.19 10.39 7.88
N PHE A 192 -0.91 9.74 8.23
CA PHE A 192 -1.65 10.09 9.44
C PHE A 192 -2.21 8.86 10.14
N ASP A 193 -2.32 8.93 11.46
CA ASP A 193 -2.93 7.88 12.28
C ASP A 193 -4.40 8.21 12.50
N PHE A 194 -5.27 7.32 12.03
CA PHE A 194 -6.71 7.40 12.25
C PHE A 194 -7.14 6.34 13.25
N GLN A 195 -7.80 6.74 14.33
CA GLN A 195 -8.38 5.85 15.32
C GLN A 195 -9.90 5.80 15.13
N ASN A 196 -10.46 4.60 15.06
CA ASN A 196 -11.91 4.43 15.01
C ASN A 196 -12.47 4.34 16.44
N THR A 197 -13.22 5.36 16.84
CA THR A 197 -13.86 5.46 18.16
C THR A 197 -15.33 5.02 18.13
N GLY A 198 -15.83 4.59 16.97
CA GLY A 198 -17.17 4.09 16.75
C GLY A 198 -17.36 2.59 17.02
N THR A 199 -18.53 2.09 16.65
CA THR A 199 -18.98 0.70 16.77
C THR A 199 -19.09 0.00 15.41
N VAL A 200 -18.92 0.73 14.30
CA VAL A 200 -18.87 0.22 12.93
C VAL A 200 -17.50 0.47 12.31
N TYR A 201 -17.13 -0.27 11.26
CA TYR A 201 -15.91 0.09 10.54
C TYR A 201 -16.03 1.48 9.90
N PHE A 202 -14.89 2.12 9.72
CA PHE A 202 -14.83 3.45 9.13
C PHE A 202 -13.84 3.44 7.97
N GLU A 203 -14.21 4.04 6.84
CA GLU A 203 -13.30 4.33 5.73
C GLU A 203 -13.08 5.86 5.66
N PRO A 204 -12.08 6.41 6.38
CA PRO A 204 -11.89 7.85 6.47
C PRO A 204 -11.43 8.41 5.14
N LYS A 205 -12.25 9.27 4.55
CA LYS A 205 -12.00 9.95 3.28
C LYS A 205 -11.79 11.44 3.53
N GLY A 206 -11.03 12.06 2.65
CA GLY A 206 -10.82 13.50 2.70
C GLY A 206 -9.67 13.93 1.80
N THR A 207 -9.01 15.02 2.18
CA THR A 207 -8.00 15.66 1.33
C THR A 207 -6.84 16.23 2.13
N ILE A 208 -5.67 16.29 1.49
CA ILE A 208 -4.52 17.06 1.95
C ILE A 208 -4.28 18.21 0.97
N VAL A 209 -4.39 19.44 1.47
CA VAL A 209 -4.11 20.64 0.71
C VAL A 209 -2.71 21.14 1.04
N VAL A 210 -1.86 21.28 0.01
CA VAL A 210 -0.51 21.84 0.17
C VAL A 210 -0.51 23.29 -0.32
N THR A 211 -0.02 24.20 0.51
CA THR A 211 0.11 25.63 0.21
C THR A 211 1.55 26.10 0.43
N ASN A 212 1.99 27.07 -0.36
CA ASN A 212 3.27 27.75 -0.08
C ASN A 212 3.07 28.87 0.98
N ILE A 213 4.16 29.50 1.40
CA ILE A 213 4.12 30.63 2.35
C ILE A 213 3.28 31.83 1.90
N PHE A 214 3.03 31.97 0.60
CA PHE A 214 2.20 33.04 0.03
C PHE A 214 0.71 32.67 -0.02
N GLY A 215 0.32 31.51 0.54
CA GLY A 215 -1.06 31.01 0.53
C GLY A 215 -1.52 30.43 -0.81
N LYS A 216 -0.63 30.34 -1.82
CA LYS A 216 -0.96 29.72 -3.10
C LYS A 216 -1.09 28.20 -2.92
N LYS A 217 -2.25 27.66 -3.28
CA LYS A 217 -2.49 26.21 -3.36
C LYS A 217 -1.63 25.60 -4.45
N ILE A 218 -0.82 24.62 -4.07
CA ILE A 218 0.10 23.92 -4.96
C ILE A 218 -0.52 22.62 -5.45
N VAL A 219 -1.16 21.85 -4.55
CA VAL A 219 -1.83 20.59 -4.89
C VAL A 219 -2.97 20.30 -3.91
N ASN A 220 -3.95 19.55 -4.38
CA ASN A 220 -4.96 18.87 -3.56
C ASN A 220 -4.77 17.37 -3.73
N ILE A 221 -4.51 16.63 -2.66
CA ILE A 221 -4.26 15.19 -2.70
C ILE A 221 -5.47 14.52 -2.05
N GLU A 222 -6.09 13.59 -2.76
CA GLU A 222 -7.18 12.79 -2.21
C GLU A 222 -6.63 11.74 -1.25
N VAL A 223 -7.30 11.58 -0.12
CA VAL A 223 -7.04 10.51 0.83
C VAL A 223 -8.02 9.38 0.55
N ALA A 224 -7.50 8.30 -0.03
CA ALA A 224 -8.28 7.09 -0.25
C ALA A 224 -8.68 6.48 1.10
N GLY A 225 -9.99 6.31 1.31
CA GLY A 225 -10.52 5.67 2.51
C GLY A 225 -10.11 4.20 2.54
N ASN A 226 -9.37 3.81 3.58
CA ASN A 226 -9.09 2.41 3.89
C ASN A 226 -9.84 2.02 5.15
N VAL A 227 -10.18 0.74 5.26
CA VAL A 227 -10.97 0.23 6.37
C VAL A 227 -10.19 0.32 7.68
N VAL A 228 -10.80 0.95 8.68
CA VAL A 228 -10.36 0.99 10.08
C VAL A 228 -11.43 0.34 10.93
N LEU A 229 -11.10 -0.79 11.57
CA LEU A 229 -12.03 -1.54 12.41
C LEU A 229 -12.31 -0.78 13.72
N PRO A 230 -13.50 -0.98 14.35
CA PRO A 230 -13.82 -0.44 15.67
C PRO A 230 -12.71 -0.70 16.68
N THR A 231 -12.44 0.27 17.57
CA THR A 231 -11.36 0.26 18.57
C THR A 231 -9.94 0.17 18.01
N GLY A 232 -9.79 0.03 16.70
CA GLY A 232 -8.52 -0.05 16.01
C GLY A 232 -7.96 1.31 15.62
N MET A 233 -6.67 1.30 15.31
CA MET A 233 -5.96 2.43 14.72
C MET A 233 -5.32 1.98 13.41
N ARG A 234 -5.25 2.87 12.43
CA ARG A 234 -4.52 2.60 11.19
C ARG A 234 -3.74 3.83 10.76
N THR A 235 -2.47 3.61 10.43
CA THR A 235 -1.69 4.61 9.70
C THR A 235 -2.10 4.56 8.23
N LEU A 236 -2.60 5.70 7.76
CA LEU A 236 -3.04 5.91 6.39
C LEU A 236 -2.05 6.80 5.67
N GLU A 237 -1.92 6.56 4.37
CA GLU A 237 -0.97 7.26 3.52
C GLU A 237 -1.68 7.90 2.34
N ALA A 238 -1.24 9.11 2.00
CA ALA A 238 -1.64 9.80 0.79
C ALA A 238 -0.39 10.24 0.05
N VAL A 239 -0.33 9.93 -1.24
CA VAL A 239 0.87 10.11 -2.05
C VAL A 239 0.63 11.22 -3.06
N TRP A 240 1.55 12.19 -3.11
CA TRP A 240 1.68 13.10 -4.23
C TRP A 240 2.67 12.50 -5.24
N PRO A 241 2.20 11.90 -6.34
CA PRO A 241 3.03 11.01 -7.16
C PRO A 241 4.10 11.75 -7.97
N LYS A 242 3.81 12.96 -8.43
CA LYS A 242 4.68 13.71 -9.36
C LYS A 242 4.76 15.18 -8.96
N PRO A 243 5.54 15.55 -7.93
CA PRO A 243 5.75 16.94 -7.60
C PRO A 243 6.61 17.66 -8.66
N SER A 244 6.29 18.93 -8.89
CA SER A 244 7.20 19.86 -9.58
C SER A 244 8.42 20.15 -8.69
N TRP A 245 9.41 20.89 -9.19
CA TRP A 245 10.45 21.42 -8.31
C TRP A 245 9.83 22.30 -7.23
N LEU A 246 10.09 21.96 -5.98
CA LEU A 246 9.62 22.67 -4.81
C LEU A 246 10.80 23.43 -4.19
N LEU A 247 10.58 24.70 -3.91
CA LEU A 247 11.53 25.58 -3.22
C LEU A 247 10.79 26.34 -2.13
N GLY A 248 11.33 26.33 -0.90
CA GLY A 248 10.79 27.06 0.24
C GLY A 248 10.02 26.20 1.25
N ILE A 249 9.17 26.85 2.04
CA ILE A 249 8.39 26.23 3.11
C ILE A 249 6.96 26.00 2.62
N TYR A 250 6.41 24.83 2.94
CA TYR A 250 5.07 24.43 2.53
C TYR A 250 4.27 24.03 3.76
N LYS A 251 3.03 24.56 3.83
CA LYS A 251 2.05 24.17 4.85
C LYS A 251 1.10 23.15 4.26
N THR A 252 0.81 22.11 5.00
CA THR A 252 -0.11 21.06 4.61
C THR A 252 -1.28 20.99 5.57
N HIS A 253 -2.48 21.03 5.02
CA HIS A 253 -3.73 20.98 5.76
C HIS A 253 -4.44 19.66 5.43
N LEU A 254 -4.47 18.73 6.39
CA LEU A 254 -5.23 17.49 6.32
C LEU A 254 -6.66 17.78 6.80
N ALA A 255 -7.65 17.37 6.00
CA ALA A 255 -9.06 17.41 6.34
C ALA A 255 -9.67 16.02 6.09
N ILE A 256 -10.18 15.36 7.13
CA ILE A 256 -10.73 14.00 7.06
C ILE A 256 -12.12 13.96 7.67
N SER A 257 -13.06 13.28 7.00
CA SER A 257 -14.36 12.96 7.58
C SER A 257 -14.19 12.04 8.78
N VAL A 258 -14.61 12.51 9.95
CA VAL A 258 -14.51 11.78 11.23
C VAL A 258 -15.84 11.22 11.69
N THR A 259 -16.96 11.64 11.09
CA THR A 259 -18.27 11.05 11.36
C THR A 259 -18.94 10.59 10.07
N GLY A 260 -19.91 9.67 10.20
CA GLY A 260 -20.79 9.30 9.10
C GLY A 260 -21.78 10.41 8.69
N LYS A 261 -21.74 11.57 9.36
CA LYS A 261 -22.64 12.72 9.14
C LYS A 261 -21.95 13.91 8.47
N GLY A 262 -20.67 13.77 8.09
CA GLY A 262 -19.90 14.77 7.36
C GLY A 262 -19.11 15.74 8.24
N ASP A 263 -18.98 15.49 9.55
CA ASP A 263 -18.06 16.27 10.37
C ASP A 263 -16.61 15.98 9.96
N VAL A 264 -15.81 17.05 9.88
CA VAL A 264 -14.43 16.98 9.41
C VAL A 264 -13.49 17.38 10.54
N ALA A 265 -12.49 16.56 10.79
CA ALA A 265 -11.36 16.93 11.64
C ALA A 265 -10.19 17.38 10.78
N THR A 266 -9.42 18.33 11.30
CA THR A 266 -8.28 18.90 10.59
C THR A 266 -6.99 18.81 11.39
N LYS A 267 -5.88 18.60 10.70
CA LYS A 267 -4.52 18.69 11.28
C LYS A 267 -3.59 19.37 10.29
N ASP A 268 -2.67 20.17 10.79
CA ASP A 268 -1.66 20.84 9.98
C ASP A 268 -0.27 20.23 10.20
N ALA A 269 0.55 20.30 9.16
CA ALA A 269 1.97 20.01 9.21
C ALA A 269 2.73 20.95 8.27
N VAL A 270 4.05 20.98 8.42
CA VAL A 270 4.93 21.83 7.61
C VAL A 270 6.07 20.98 7.09
N PHE A 271 6.48 21.23 5.86
CA PHE A 271 7.70 20.66 5.30
C PHE A 271 8.53 21.70 4.55
N TYR A 272 9.82 21.40 4.44
CA TYR A 272 10.78 22.23 3.74
C TYR A 272 11.17 21.59 2.42
N ALA A 273 11.38 22.39 1.38
CA ALA A 273 11.87 21.89 0.11
C ALA A 273 12.99 22.76 -0.47
N LEU A 274 14.07 22.11 -0.91
CA LEU A 274 15.20 22.76 -1.57
C LEU A 274 15.77 21.84 -2.65
N PRO A 275 15.72 22.23 -3.93
CA PRO A 275 16.21 21.40 -5.01
C PRO A 275 17.73 21.54 -5.14
N PHE A 276 18.50 20.67 -4.46
CA PHE A 276 19.96 20.81 -4.36
C PHE A 276 20.67 20.89 -5.72
N TYR A 277 20.40 19.97 -6.66
CA TYR A 277 21.13 19.96 -7.94
C TYR A 277 20.87 21.20 -8.82
N PRO A 278 19.61 21.64 -9.04
CA PRO A 278 19.36 22.90 -9.72
C PRO A 278 19.97 24.10 -8.99
N SER A 279 19.94 24.11 -7.65
CA SER A 279 20.48 25.21 -6.85
C SER A 279 22.00 25.32 -6.97
N LEU A 280 22.71 24.18 -6.94
CA LEU A 280 24.15 24.13 -7.16
C LEU A 280 24.52 24.55 -8.58
N GLY A 281 23.75 24.13 -9.59
CA GLY A 281 23.95 24.58 -10.97
C GLY A 281 23.81 26.10 -11.12
N ALA A 282 22.76 26.69 -10.54
CA ALA A 282 22.56 28.14 -10.54
C ALA A 282 23.68 28.89 -9.83
N LEU A 283 24.15 28.37 -8.69
CA LEU A 283 25.26 28.95 -7.94
C LEU A 283 26.58 28.86 -8.72
N GLY A 284 26.83 27.74 -9.41
CA GLY A 284 27.97 27.60 -10.31
C GLY A 284 27.95 28.61 -11.46
N ILE A 285 26.79 28.80 -12.10
CA ILE A 285 26.60 29.82 -13.15
C ILE A 285 26.87 31.22 -12.59
N LEU A 286 26.35 31.54 -11.41
CA LEU A 286 26.57 32.84 -10.76
C LEU A 286 28.07 33.09 -10.50
N ILE A 287 28.79 32.09 -9.98
CA ILE A 287 30.23 32.18 -9.74
C ILE A 287 30.98 32.42 -11.06
N ILE A 288 30.64 31.70 -12.13
CA ILE A 288 31.23 31.88 -13.46
C ILE A 288 31.00 33.31 -13.96
N LEU A 289 29.79 33.85 -13.82
CA LEU A 289 29.46 35.22 -14.23
C LEU A 289 30.26 36.27 -13.42
N ILE A 290 30.43 36.06 -12.12
CA ILE A 290 31.23 36.95 -11.26
C ILE A 290 32.70 36.92 -11.69
N ILE A 291 33.28 35.73 -11.91
CA ILE A 291 34.66 35.58 -12.36
C ILE A 291 34.85 36.20 -13.75
N ALA A 292 33.92 35.99 -14.68
CA ALA A 292 33.95 36.60 -16.00
C ALA A 292 33.88 38.13 -15.92
N GLY A 293 32.97 38.69 -15.12
CA GLY A 293 32.87 40.13 -14.89
C GLY A 293 34.14 40.72 -14.28
N TRP A 294 34.74 40.02 -13.30
CA TRP A 294 36.02 40.42 -12.70
C TRP A 294 37.17 40.36 -13.71
N TYR A 295 37.25 39.30 -14.51
CA TYR A 295 38.25 39.14 -15.58
C TYR A 295 38.12 40.23 -16.64
N VAL A 296 36.89 40.53 -17.07
CA VAL A 296 36.61 41.60 -18.05
C VAL A 296 37.02 42.96 -17.48
N LYS A 297 36.64 43.29 -16.25
CA LYS A 297 37.03 44.54 -15.59
C LYS A 297 38.55 44.69 -15.44
N LYS A 298 39.26 43.58 -15.16
CA LYS A 298 40.72 43.59 -14.97
C LYS A 298 41.48 43.77 -16.29
N ASN A 299 41.01 43.14 -17.37
CA ASN A 299 41.78 43.04 -18.62
C ASN A 299 41.31 43.99 -19.72
N PHE A 300 40.13 44.60 -19.61
CA PHE A 300 39.59 45.51 -20.61
C PHE A 300 39.33 46.89 -20.00
N GLN A 301 40.03 47.92 -20.47
CA GLN A 301 39.69 49.31 -20.19
C GLN A 301 38.64 49.77 -21.20
N PHE A 302 37.40 49.95 -20.75
CA PHE A 302 36.34 50.50 -21.58
C PHE A 302 36.61 51.99 -21.84
N THR A 303 37.13 52.31 -23.03
CA THR A 303 37.23 53.70 -23.48
C THR A 303 35.86 54.15 -23.98
N ILE A 304 35.19 55.01 -23.22
CA ILE A 304 33.91 55.61 -23.63
C ILE A 304 34.22 56.69 -24.67
N ILE A 305 34.01 56.40 -25.95
CA ILE A 305 34.10 57.42 -27.00
C ILE A 305 32.80 58.21 -26.96
N LYS A 306 32.87 59.46 -26.49
CA LYS A 306 31.76 60.41 -26.54
C LYS A 306 31.58 60.83 -28.01
N LYS A 307 30.42 60.51 -28.59
CA LYS A 307 30.11 60.87 -29.97
C LYS A 307 29.60 62.33 -29.97
N GLU A 308 30.36 63.22 -30.60
CA GLU A 308 29.92 64.59 -30.94
C GLU A 308 28.84 64.58 -32.01
#